data_AF-A0A7T3WZU9-F1
#
_entry.id   AF-A0A7T3WZU9-F1
#
_cell.length_a   1.000
_cell.length_b   1.000
_cell.length_c   1.000
_cell.angle_alpha   90.00
_cell.angle_beta   90.00
_cell.angle_gamma   90.00
#
_symmetry.space_group_name_H-M   'P 1'
#
loop_
_entity.id
_entity.type
_entity.pdbx_description
1 polymer ?
#
loop_
_entity_poly.entity_id
_entity_poly.type
_entity_poly.pdbx_seq_one_letter_code
_entity_poly.pdbx_strand_id
1 'polypeptide(L)'
;MQCHRIEELLELLQPAWIKEQDFSLVQFVAKLAEEAGFDGPLSALTDDMLIYHLKMRESDKQAMIPGLAKDHVPDFKEALLKARGIK
;
A
#
# COMPACT_ATOMS: atom_id res chain seq x y z
N MET A 1 1.42 -19.78 0.44
CA MET A 1 2.04 -18.54 -0.08
C MET A 1 1.13 -17.80 -1.07
N GLN A 2 0.38 -18.48 -1.96
CA GLN A 2 -0.61 -17.80 -2.84
C GLN A 2 -1.82 -17.20 -2.11
N CYS A 3 -2.26 -17.77 -0.97
CA CYS A 3 -3.41 -17.24 -0.24
C CYS A 3 -3.15 -15.89 0.43
N HIS A 4 -1.92 -15.63 0.88
CA HIS A 4 -1.63 -14.45 1.70
C HIS A 4 -1.88 -13.14 0.96
N ARG A 5 -1.54 -13.07 -0.33
CA ARG A 5 -1.74 -11.86 -1.13
C ARG A 5 -3.22 -11.59 -1.44
N ILE A 6 -3.99 -12.65 -1.70
CA ILE A 6 -5.43 -12.55 -1.94
C ILE A 6 -6.13 -12.12 -0.66
N GLU A 7 -5.78 -12.75 0.47
CA GLU A 7 -6.28 -12.39 1.80
C GLU A 7 -5.99 -10.92 2.13
N GLU A 8 -4.74 -10.49 1.96
CA GLU A 8 -4.33 -9.10 2.19
C GLU A 8 -5.11 -8.10 1.33
N LEU A 9 -5.28 -8.40 0.03
CA LEU A 9 -6.08 -7.54 -0.84
C LEU A 9 -7.53 -7.44 -0.35
N LEU A 10 -8.15 -8.57 0.03
CA LEU A 10 -9.53 -8.58 0.52
C LEU A 10 -9.68 -7.83 1.84
N GLU A 11 -8.75 -8.02 2.78
CA GLU A 11 -8.74 -7.33 4.07
C GLU A 11 -8.66 -5.81 3.92
N LEU A 12 -7.88 -5.33 2.94
CA LEU A 12 -7.73 -3.90 2.66
C LEU A 12 -8.90 -3.33 1.82
N LEU A 13 -9.37 -4.10 0.85
CA LEU A 13 -10.40 -3.67 -0.08
C LEU A 13 -11.78 -3.54 0.59
N GLN A 14 -12.12 -4.49 1.47
CA GLN A 14 -13.43 -4.53 2.12
C GLN A 14 -13.79 -3.23 2.88
N PRO A 15 -12.98 -2.73 3.85
CA PRO A 15 -13.31 -1.50 4.56
C PRO A 15 -13.29 -0.27 3.65
N ALA A 16 -12.42 -0.25 2.64
CA ALA A 16 -12.33 0.85 1.69
C ALA A 16 -13.56 0.93 0.78
N TRP A 17 -14.10 -0.22 0.35
CA TRP A 17 -15.27 -0.28 -0.52
C TRP A 17 -16.58 -0.06 0.25
N ILE A 18 -16.68 -0.50 1.50
CA ILE A 18 -17.85 -0.21 2.37
C ILE A 18 -18.08 1.30 2.52
N LYS A 19 -17.00 2.10 2.61
CA LYS A 19 -17.08 3.57 2.66
C LYS A 19 -17.65 4.19 1.37
N GLU A 20 -17.64 3.44 0.28
CA GLU A 20 -18.01 3.88 -1.07
C GLU A 20 -18.96 2.88 -1.75
N GLN A 21 -19.92 2.38 -0.98
CA GLN A 21 -20.87 1.34 -1.38
C GLN A 21 -21.79 1.71 -2.56
N ASP A 22 -21.83 2.98 -2.95
CA ASP A 22 -22.58 3.44 -4.14
C ASP A 22 -21.94 2.95 -5.46
N PHE A 23 -20.66 2.58 -5.43
CA PHE A 23 -19.96 2.03 -6.59
C PHE A 23 -20.03 0.50 -6.62
N SER A 24 -20.22 -0.05 -7.82
CA SER A 24 -19.92 -1.48 -8.05
C SER A 24 -18.42 -1.76 -7.91
N LEU A 25 -18.05 -3.03 -7.68
CA LEU A 25 -16.65 -3.43 -7.47
C LEU A 25 -15.73 -2.92 -8.57
N VAL A 26 -16.13 -3.07 -9.83
CA VAL A 26 -15.32 -2.68 -10.99
C VAL A 26 -15.17 -1.16 -11.07
N GLN A 27 -16.22 -0.40 -10.74
CA GLN A 27 -16.14 1.06 -10.70
C GLN A 27 -15.23 1.55 -9.56
N PHE A 28 -15.29 0.89 -8.41
CA PHE A 28 -14.41 1.19 -7.29
C PHE A 28 -12.94 0.89 -7.64
N VAL A 29 -12.66 -0.26 -8.26
CA VAL A 29 -11.30 -0.62 -8.73
C VAL A 29 -10.81 0.34 -9.81
N ALA A 30 -11.66 0.78 -10.73
CA ALA A 30 -11.32 1.79 -11.74
C ALA A 30 -10.95 3.12 -11.09
N LYS A 31 -11.73 3.57 -10.10
CA LYS A 31 -11.42 4.77 -9.32
C LYS A 31 -10.09 4.65 -8.59
N LEU A 32 -9.80 3.51 -7.96
CA LEU A 32 -8.51 3.29 -7.30
C LEU A 32 -7.33 3.36 -8.29
N ALA A 33 -7.52 2.85 -9.51
CA ALA A 33 -6.51 2.93 -10.56
C ALA A 33 -6.25 4.40 -10.98
N GLU A 34 -7.31 5.18 -11.17
CA GLU A 34 -7.21 6.61 -11.48
C GLU A 34 -6.53 7.41 -10.34
N GLU A 35 -6.91 7.16 -9.08
CA GLU A 35 -6.30 7.80 -7.90
C GLU A 35 -4.80 7.47 -7.77
N ALA A 36 -4.39 6.27 -8.21
CA ALA A 36 -3.00 5.85 -8.22
C ALA A 36 -2.20 6.37 -9.42
N GLY A 37 -2.83 7.12 -10.33
CA GLY A 37 -2.21 7.63 -11.56
C GLY A 37 -1.95 6.55 -12.61
N PHE A 38 -2.78 5.51 -12.66
CA PHE A 38 -2.70 4.46 -13.67
C PHE A 38 -3.51 4.81 -14.92
N ASP A 39 -2.82 5.04 -16.05
CA ASP A 39 -3.46 5.34 -17.33
C ASP A 39 -3.72 4.09 -18.22
N GLY A 40 -3.44 2.89 -17.72
CA GLY A 40 -3.60 1.64 -18.46
C GLY A 40 -5.02 1.07 -18.44
N PRO A 41 -5.31 0.04 -19.25
CA PRO A 41 -6.58 -0.67 -19.16
C PRO A 41 -6.68 -1.43 -17.83
N LEU A 42 -7.89 -1.54 -17.27
CA LEU A 42 -8.17 -2.31 -16.05
C LEU A 42 -7.62 -3.75 -16.07
N SER A 43 -7.54 -4.37 -17.26
CA SER A 43 -6.97 -5.72 -17.42
C SER A 43 -5.47 -5.81 -17.17
N ALA A 44 -4.76 -4.68 -17.19
CA ALA A 44 -3.32 -4.59 -16.89
C ALA A 44 -3.06 -4.19 -15.43
N LEU A 45 -4.12 -3.97 -14.64
CA LEU A 45 -3.99 -3.64 -13.23
C LEU A 45 -3.52 -4.87 -12.45
N THR A 46 -2.53 -4.68 -11.58
CA THR A 46 -2.02 -5.75 -10.73
C THR A 46 -2.53 -5.61 -9.29
N ASP A 47 -2.68 -6.75 -8.63
CA ASP A 47 -2.96 -6.86 -7.20
C ASP A 47 -1.93 -6.11 -6.34
N ASP A 48 -0.64 -6.17 -6.67
CA ASP A 48 0.41 -5.43 -5.94
C ASP A 48 0.18 -3.90 -5.97
N MET A 49 -0.28 -3.36 -7.11
CA MET A 49 -0.59 -1.94 -7.24
C MET A 49 -1.80 -1.54 -6.40
N LEU A 50 -2.86 -2.35 -6.43
CA LEU A 50 -4.05 -2.14 -5.60
C LEU A 50 -3.71 -2.18 -4.11
N ILE A 51 -2.96 -3.18 -3.67
CA ILE A 51 -2.53 -3.33 -2.27
C ILE A 51 -1.71 -2.12 -1.83
N TYR A 52 -0.76 -1.67 -2.66
CA TYR A 52 0.04 -0.48 -2.35
C TYR A 52 -0.82 0.77 -2.16
N HIS A 53 -1.72 1.04 -3.12
CA HIS A 53 -2.57 2.23 -3.07
C HIS A 53 -3.54 2.19 -1.88
N LEU A 54 -4.16 1.05 -1.62
CA LEU A 54 -5.06 0.85 -0.47
C LEU A 54 -4.35 1.07 0.87
N LYS A 55 -3.12 0.59 1.02
CA LYS A 55 -2.31 0.85 2.22
C LYS A 55 -2.00 2.34 2.39
N MET A 56 -1.66 3.03 1.30
CA MET A 56 -1.35 4.47 1.33
C MET A 56 -2.58 5.34 1.60
N ARG A 57 -3.77 4.90 1.17
CA ARG A 57 -5.04 5.60 1.37
C ARG A 57 -5.42 5.76 2.85
N GLU A 58 -5.11 4.75 3.66
CA GLU A 58 -5.38 4.75 5.12
C GLU A 58 -4.17 5.12 5.97
N SER A 59 -2.99 5.26 5.35
CA SER A 59 -1.79 5.74 6.05
C SER A 59 -1.89 7.25 6.26
N ASP A 60 -1.54 7.72 7.46
CA ASP A 60 -1.37 9.15 7.71
C ASP A 60 -0.37 9.71 6.68
N LYS A 61 -0.63 10.88 6.09
CA LYS A 61 0.26 11.46 5.06
C LYS A 61 1.67 11.76 5.60
N GLN A 62 1.81 11.81 6.94
CA GLN A 62 3.08 11.96 7.65
C GLN A 62 3.64 10.62 8.16
N ALA A 63 2.90 9.52 8.02
CA ALA A 63 3.39 8.20 8.40
C ALA A 63 4.50 7.78 7.44
N MET A 64 5.54 7.21 8.03
CA MET A 64 6.66 6.71 7.26
C MET A 64 6.21 5.51 6.40
N ILE A 65 6.57 5.53 5.11
CA ILE A 65 6.20 4.47 4.16
C ILE A 65 6.62 3.11 4.75
N PRO A 66 5.74 2.10 4.84
CA PRO A 66 6.00 0.87 5.59
C PRO A 66 7.30 0.15 5.22
N GLY A 67 7.69 0.16 3.94
CA GLY A 67 8.96 -0.41 3.48
C GLY A 67 10.19 0.37 3.94
N LEU A 68 10.10 1.71 4.02
CA LEU A 68 11.17 2.57 4.52
C LEU A 68 11.23 2.55 6.06
N ALA A 69 10.09 2.42 6.73
CA ALA A 69 10.01 2.39 8.19
C ALA A 69 10.81 1.24 8.80
N LYS A 70 10.88 0.10 8.10
CA LYS A 70 11.63 -1.08 8.54
C LYS A 70 13.12 -0.81 8.71
N ASP A 71 13.71 0.01 7.84
CA ASP A 71 15.14 0.32 7.82
C ASP A 71 15.44 1.71 8.40
N HIS A 72 14.42 2.40 8.91
CA HIS A 72 14.59 3.71 9.53
C HIS A 72 15.37 3.61 10.84
N VAL A 73 16.40 4.44 10.95
CA VAL A 73 17.08 4.68 12.21
C VAL A 73 16.92 6.17 12.52
N PRO A 74 16.28 6.54 13.65
CA PRO A 74 15.94 7.93 13.94
C PRO A 74 17.17 8.80 14.22
N ASP A 75 18.29 8.20 14.67
CA ASP A 75 19.55 8.89 14.90
C ASP A 75 20.60 8.54 13.84
N PHE A 76 21.17 9.57 13.20
CA PHE A 76 22.14 9.41 12.12
C PHE A 76 23.44 8.72 12.58
N LYS A 77 23.87 8.96 13.82
CA LYS A 77 25.08 8.35 14.37
C LYS A 77 24.84 6.87 14.66
N GLU A 78 23.69 6.51 15.23
CA GLU A 78 23.30 5.11 15.39
C GLU A 78 23.19 4.39 14.05
N ALA A 79 22.65 5.05 13.01
CA ALA A 79 22.59 4.50 11.67
C ALA A 79 23.99 4.16 11.12
N LEU A 80 24.95 5.06 11.30
CA LEU A 80 26.35 4.87 10.90
C LEU A 80 27.03 3.74 11.69
N LEU A 81 26.80 3.66 13.01
CA LEU A 81 27.38 2.62 13.84
C LEU A 81 26.83 1.23 13.48
N LYS A 82 25.51 1.14 13.29
CA LYS A 82 24.81 -0.08 12.85
C LYS A 82 25.28 -0.54 11.48
N ALA A 83 25.44 0.38 10.52
CA ALA A 83 25.97 0.06 9.19
C ALA A 83 27.42 -0.47 9.24
N ARG A 84 28.19 -0.10 10.26
CA ARG A 84 29.55 -0.60 10.50
C ARG A 84 29.60 -1.88 11.36
N GLY A 85 28.45 -2.43 11.75
CA GLY A 85 28.35 -3.64 12.59
C GLY A 85 28.63 -3.41 14.07
N ILE A 86 28.62 -2.15 14.52
CA ILE A 86 28.90 -1.77 15.92
C ILE A 86 27.55 -1.51 16.60
N LYS A 87 27.27 -2.26 17.68
CA LYS A 87 26.09 -2.08 18.53
C LYS A 87 26.38 -1.11 19.67
#